data_AF-A0A6J2KKB0-F1
#
_entry.id   AF-A0A6J2KKB0-F1
#
_cell.length_a   1.000
_cell.length_b   1.000
_cell.length_c   1.000
_cell.angle_alpha   90.00
_cell.angle_beta   90.00
_cell.angle_gamma   90.00
#
_symmetry.space_group_name_H-M   'P 1'
#
loop_
_entity.id
_entity.type
_entity.pdbx_description
1 polymer ?
#
loop_
_entity_poly.entity_id
_entity_poly.type
_entity_poly.pdbx_seq_one_letter_code
_entity_poly.pdbx_strand_id
1 'polypeptide(L)'
;MQTKMAEKCPRAYMEMPISDITPHPEYSRFGVGNSLALVKLLRPLKSQYMVPICLPSLEERTRKKRNKAVFMIDYISTVPRDFDTERMGKKTLKMYTHKECRRHRSKSRLGSEGVTHVLCSSGCGVRPGAPIVSQNVDGGFELIGVAAGGAPCTRRSMRRKLISEPPLYIDVYPYNNWIVNVVTANKLPKPYSQNFMLVEGGSSMGIHSGYLRKRRKMKAGWKSRTYVVGDYCFKTVKRQQRSTSFFYSENFEVKADPPAKLNVILKLSAGIDCTIVCAKLKLPNRLIVPEIKGVGGYNITVTFKTDWFPYIFYFNLGLNGKNTTAADFATWIPERKPGFW
;
A
#
# COMPACT_ATOMS: atom_id res chain seq x y z
N MET A 1 -12.69 5.37 -28.56
CA MET A 1 -12.43 6.45 -29.52
C MET A 1 -12.31 7.70 -28.67
N GLN A 2 -11.08 8.16 -28.44
CA GLN A 2 -10.82 9.36 -27.66
C GLN A 2 -10.18 10.36 -28.61
N THR A 3 -10.90 11.43 -28.92
CA THR A 3 -10.43 12.54 -29.71
C THR A 3 -9.68 13.50 -28.79
N LYS A 4 -8.37 13.64 -29.01
CA LYS A 4 -7.65 14.86 -28.68
C LYS A 4 -6.92 15.31 -29.94
N MET A 5 -7.11 16.58 -30.31
CA MET A 5 -6.32 17.31 -31.32
C MET A 5 -6.40 16.82 -32.78
N ALA A 6 -7.60 16.48 -33.28
CA ALA A 6 -7.89 16.24 -34.71
C ALA A 6 -7.12 15.12 -35.43
N GLU A 7 -6.12 14.48 -34.82
CA GLU A 7 -5.42 13.32 -35.36
C GLU A 7 -5.97 12.01 -34.79
N LYS A 8 -6.26 11.05 -35.67
CA LYS A 8 -6.69 9.70 -35.30
C LYS A 8 -5.48 8.89 -34.83
N CYS A 9 -5.12 9.01 -33.55
CA CYS A 9 -4.11 8.13 -32.98
C CYS A 9 -4.64 6.68 -32.91
N PRO A 10 -3.87 5.67 -33.37
CA PRO A 10 -4.21 4.27 -33.15
C PRO A 10 -4.24 3.98 -31.65
N ARG A 11 -5.01 2.97 -31.25
CA ARG A 11 -5.09 2.56 -29.84
C ARG A 11 -3.73 2.03 -29.40
N ALA A 12 -3.16 2.63 -28.36
CA ALA A 12 -1.99 2.09 -27.71
C ALA A 12 -2.40 0.90 -26.84
N TYR A 13 -2.14 -0.32 -27.32
CA TYR A 13 -2.13 -1.53 -26.50
C TYR A 13 -0.74 -2.17 -26.56
N MET A 14 -0.42 -2.98 -25.56
CA MET A 14 0.84 -3.69 -25.47
C MET A 14 0.57 -5.14 -25.13
N GLU A 15 1.08 -6.04 -25.95
CA GLU A 15 1.06 -7.47 -25.69
C GLU A 15 2.32 -7.84 -24.91
N MET A 16 2.15 -8.47 -23.75
CA MET A 16 3.25 -8.88 -22.89
C MET A 16 3.08 -10.37 -22.55
N PRO A 17 4.06 -11.23 -22.87
CA PRO A 17 4.00 -12.62 -22.49
C PRO A 17 4.05 -12.79 -20.96
N ILE A 18 3.35 -13.82 -20.51
CA ILE A 18 3.29 -14.21 -19.10
C ILE A 18 4.48 -15.13 -18.82
N SER A 19 5.21 -14.85 -17.73
CA SER A 19 6.28 -15.71 -17.24
C SER A 19 5.78 -16.77 -16.26
N ASP A 20 4.82 -16.44 -15.40
CA ASP A 20 4.31 -17.36 -14.39
C ASP A 20 2.90 -16.97 -13.94
N ILE A 21 2.12 -17.95 -13.49
CA ILE A 21 0.78 -17.79 -12.94
C ILE A 21 0.73 -18.50 -11.58
N THR A 22 0.60 -17.72 -10.51
CA THR A 22 0.53 -18.24 -9.15
C THR A 22 -0.91 -18.15 -8.63
N PRO A 23 -1.70 -19.25 -8.64
CA PRO A 23 -3.02 -19.26 -8.02
C PRO A 23 -2.90 -19.19 -6.49
N HIS A 24 -3.96 -18.73 -5.82
CA HIS A 24 -4.03 -18.79 -4.36
C HIS A 24 -3.95 -20.26 -3.89
N PRO A 25 -3.16 -20.58 -2.85
CA PRO A 25 -2.95 -21.98 -2.42
C PRO A 25 -4.23 -22.68 -1.97
N GLU A 26 -5.16 -21.92 -1.38
CA GLU A 26 -6.47 -22.43 -0.96
C GLU A 26 -7.55 -22.29 -2.04
N TYR A 27 -7.15 -22.10 -3.31
CA TYR A 27 -8.09 -22.09 -4.42
C TYR A 27 -8.71 -23.49 -4.59
N SER A 28 -10.04 -23.53 -4.67
CA SER A 28 -10.78 -24.74 -5.03
C SER A 28 -11.49 -24.53 -6.36
N ARG A 29 -11.47 -25.56 -7.21
CA ARG A 29 -12.21 -25.57 -8.47
C ARG A 29 -13.73 -25.53 -8.25
N PHE A 30 -14.19 -25.96 -7.08
CA PHE A 30 -15.61 -25.95 -6.71
C PHE A 30 -15.90 -24.76 -5.80
N GLY A 31 -16.68 -23.80 -6.34
CA GLY A 31 -17.08 -22.57 -5.64
C GLY A 31 -16.33 -21.32 -6.13
N VAL A 32 -16.47 -20.23 -5.38
CA VAL A 32 -15.90 -18.90 -5.72
C VAL A 32 -14.84 -18.46 -4.70
N GLY A 33 -14.73 -19.19 -3.58
CA GLY A 33 -13.78 -18.91 -2.52
C GLY A 33 -12.34 -18.97 -3.02
N ASN A 34 -11.54 -17.98 -2.63
CA ASN A 34 -10.12 -17.90 -2.96
C ASN A 34 -9.80 -17.95 -4.47
N SER A 35 -10.74 -17.57 -5.34
CA SER A 35 -10.59 -17.60 -6.81
C SER A 35 -9.72 -16.45 -7.36
N LEU A 36 -8.56 -16.22 -6.74
CA LEU A 36 -7.61 -15.16 -7.07
C LEU A 36 -6.28 -15.78 -7.53
N ALA A 37 -5.63 -15.16 -8.51
CA ALA A 37 -4.30 -15.55 -8.96
C ALA A 37 -3.45 -14.30 -9.24
N LEU A 38 -2.13 -14.46 -9.13
CA LEU A 38 -1.17 -13.45 -9.54
C LEU A 38 -0.51 -13.87 -10.85
N VAL A 39 -0.39 -12.92 -11.77
CA VAL A 39 0.24 -13.13 -13.08
C VAL A 39 1.55 -12.35 -13.10
N LYS A 40 2.66 -13.05 -13.31
CA LYS A 40 3.99 -12.45 -13.47
C LYS A 40 4.24 -12.23 -14.94
N LEU A 41 4.47 -10.98 -15.31
CA LEU A 41 4.89 -10.61 -16.67
C LEU A 41 6.34 -11.03 -16.91
N LEU A 42 6.69 -11.36 -18.15
CA LEU A 42 8.06 -11.74 -18.52
C LEU A 42 9.07 -10.63 -18.23
N ARG A 43 8.69 -9.38 -18.45
CA ARG A 43 9.54 -8.21 -18.22
C ARG A 43 8.80 -7.13 -17.46
N PRO A 44 9.49 -6.34 -16.60
CA PRO A 44 8.87 -5.20 -15.93
C PRO A 44 8.43 -4.16 -16.95
N LEU A 45 7.25 -3.59 -16.73
CA LEU A 45 6.67 -2.55 -17.60
C LEU A 45 6.89 -1.17 -16.99
N LYS A 46 7.36 -0.23 -17.82
CA LYS A 46 7.40 1.20 -17.50
C LYS A 46 6.67 1.95 -18.61
N SER A 47 5.53 2.56 -18.27
CA SER A 47 4.70 3.31 -19.23
C SER A 47 4.01 4.47 -18.53
N GLN A 48 3.79 5.56 -19.26
CA GLN A 48 2.99 6.69 -18.80
C GLN A 48 1.47 6.41 -18.88
N TYR A 49 1.08 5.42 -19.70
CA TYR A 49 -0.32 5.02 -19.90
C TYR A 49 -0.74 3.83 -19.03
N MET A 50 0.22 3.10 -18.45
CA MET A 50 -0.03 1.92 -17.62
C MET A 50 0.53 2.17 -16.22
N VAL A 51 -0.36 2.52 -15.30
CA VAL A 51 -0.03 2.82 -13.89
C VAL A 51 -0.68 1.75 -13.01
N PRO A 52 0.03 1.23 -11.99
CA PRO A 52 -0.54 0.25 -11.08
C PRO A 52 -1.70 0.85 -10.26
N ILE A 53 -2.67 0.01 -9.94
CA ILE A 53 -3.75 0.34 -8.99
C ILE A 53 -3.30 0.08 -7.55
N CYS A 54 -3.84 0.84 -6.59
CA CYS A 54 -3.56 0.62 -5.17
C CYS A 54 -4.31 -0.61 -4.66
N LEU A 55 -3.66 -1.38 -3.79
CA LEU A 55 -4.34 -2.40 -2.99
C LEU A 55 -5.23 -1.75 -1.92
N PRO A 56 -6.34 -2.39 -1.52
CA PRO A 56 -7.34 -1.80 -0.64
C PRO A 56 -6.75 -1.55 0.76
N SER A 57 -6.95 -0.36 1.28
CA SER A 57 -6.44 0.04 2.59
C SER A 57 -7.36 -0.40 3.75
N LEU A 58 -6.82 -0.46 4.97
CA LEU A 58 -7.67 -0.68 6.16
C LEU A 58 -8.68 0.46 6.33
N GLU A 59 -8.31 1.67 5.91
CA GLU A 59 -9.19 2.84 5.90
C GLU A 59 -10.41 2.61 5.02
N GLU A 60 -10.22 2.13 3.80
CA GLU A 60 -11.31 1.80 2.88
C GLU A 60 -12.21 0.69 3.45
N ARG A 61 -11.63 -0.35 4.06
CA ARG A 61 -12.42 -1.41 4.71
C ARG A 61 -13.23 -0.92 5.91
N THR A 62 -12.72 0.05 6.67
CA THR A 62 -13.45 0.61 7.83
C THR A 62 -14.52 1.60 7.44
N ARG A 63 -14.43 2.23 6.26
CA ARG A 63 -15.43 3.13 5.68
C ARG A 63 -16.70 2.43 5.19
N LYS A 64 -17.18 1.39 5.86
CA LYS A 64 -18.41 0.62 5.52
C LYS A 64 -19.67 1.52 5.53
N LYS A 65 -19.85 2.35 4.51
CA LYS A 65 -21.14 2.94 4.17
C LYS A 65 -21.92 1.86 3.42
N ARG A 66 -23.10 1.50 3.92
CA ARG A 66 -24.04 0.64 3.18
C ARG A 66 -24.25 1.22 1.77
N ASN A 67 -24.29 0.37 0.75
CA ASN A 67 -24.56 0.75 -0.65
C ASN A 67 -23.56 1.75 -1.27
N LYS A 68 -22.26 1.54 -1.07
CA LYS A 68 -21.22 2.38 -1.68
C LYS A 68 -21.27 2.31 -3.20
N ALA A 69 -21.15 3.46 -3.87
CA ALA A 69 -20.96 3.51 -5.31
C ALA A 69 -19.50 3.15 -5.65
N VAL A 70 -19.32 2.15 -6.50
CA VAL A 70 -18.03 1.68 -7.01
C VAL A 70 -18.00 1.79 -8.53
N PHE A 71 -16.81 1.90 -9.08
CA PHE A 71 -16.62 1.97 -10.53
C PHE A 71 -16.09 0.63 -11.03
N MET A 72 -16.76 0.07 -12.03
CA MET A 72 -16.25 -1.06 -12.81
C MET A 72 -15.69 -0.51 -14.12
N ILE A 73 -14.44 -0.84 -14.41
CA ILE A 73 -13.75 -0.43 -15.63
C ILE A 73 -13.42 -1.71 -16.38
N ASP A 74 -14.15 -1.97 -17.47
CA ASP A 74 -13.99 -3.17 -18.28
C ASP A 74 -14.54 -2.93 -19.69
N TYR A 75 -14.34 -3.88 -20.58
CA TYR A 75 -14.94 -3.91 -21.90
C TYR A 75 -16.47 -4.03 -21.82
N ILE A 76 -17.16 -3.30 -22.69
CA ILE A 76 -18.63 -3.23 -22.70
C ILE A 76 -19.26 -4.54 -23.17
N SER A 77 -18.60 -5.25 -24.09
CA SER A 77 -19.05 -6.55 -24.58
C SER A 77 -18.90 -7.58 -23.48
N THR A 78 -19.81 -8.54 -23.35
CA THR A 78 -19.61 -9.69 -22.43
C THR A 78 -18.78 -10.80 -23.06
N VAL A 79 -18.67 -10.80 -24.40
CA VAL A 79 -17.90 -11.78 -25.18
C VAL A 79 -16.60 -11.12 -25.66
N PRO A 80 -15.43 -11.72 -25.43
CA PRO A 80 -14.17 -11.25 -25.99
C PRO A 80 -14.24 -11.15 -27.51
N ARG A 81 -13.88 -10.00 -28.05
CA ARG A 81 -13.65 -9.72 -29.48
C ARG A 81 -12.25 -9.13 -29.64
N ASP A 82 -11.82 -8.93 -30.88
CA ASP A 82 -10.55 -8.27 -31.18
C ASP A 82 -10.43 -6.91 -30.50
N PHE A 83 -9.25 -6.63 -29.94
CA PHE A 83 -8.97 -5.43 -29.16
C PHE A 83 -9.27 -4.12 -29.91
N ASP A 84 -9.17 -4.13 -31.23
CA ASP A 84 -9.47 -2.98 -32.09
C ASP A 84 -10.97 -2.67 -32.19
N THR A 85 -11.83 -3.69 -32.00
CA THR A 85 -13.28 -3.51 -32.03
C THR A 85 -13.87 -3.24 -30.66
N GLU A 86 -13.25 -3.77 -29.59
CA GLU A 86 -13.80 -3.65 -28.24
C GLU A 86 -13.72 -2.22 -27.71
N ARG A 87 -14.73 -1.80 -26.96
CA ARG A 87 -14.73 -0.50 -26.29
C ARG A 87 -14.72 -0.71 -24.79
N MET A 88 -13.72 -0.14 -24.12
CA MET A 88 -13.69 -0.05 -22.66
C MET A 88 -14.65 1.03 -22.19
N GLY A 89 -15.35 0.76 -21.09
CA GLY A 89 -16.32 1.68 -20.50
C GLY A 89 -16.22 1.71 -18.98
N LYS A 90 -16.65 2.83 -18.40
CA LYS A 90 -16.84 2.97 -16.95
C LYS A 90 -18.30 2.75 -16.62
N LYS A 91 -18.58 1.85 -15.66
CA LYS A 91 -19.93 1.61 -15.13
C LYS A 91 -19.95 1.87 -13.63
N THR A 92 -20.87 2.70 -13.17
CA THR A 92 -21.08 2.94 -11.74
C THR A 92 -22.05 1.90 -11.19
N LEU A 93 -21.64 1.14 -10.19
CA LEU A 93 -22.40 0.07 -9.55
C LEU A 93 -22.56 0.35 -8.06
N LYS A 94 -23.62 -0.19 -7.45
CA LYS A 94 -23.77 -0.23 -6.00
C LYS A 94 -23.13 -1.52 -5.48
N MET A 95 -22.22 -1.39 -4.54
CA MET A 95 -21.56 -2.51 -3.86
C MET A 95 -22.33 -2.91 -2.61
N TYR A 96 -22.43 -4.22 -2.41
CA TYR A 96 -23.03 -4.87 -1.26
C TYR A 96 -21.98 -5.70 -0.54
N THR A 97 -22.05 -5.68 0.78
CA THR A 97 -21.12 -6.41 1.65
C THR A 97 -21.36 -7.92 1.59
N HIS A 98 -20.37 -8.69 2.02
CA HIS A 98 -20.47 -10.16 2.10
C HIS A 98 -21.74 -10.63 2.83
N LYS A 99 -22.07 -10.02 3.98
CA LYS A 99 -23.27 -10.36 4.76
C LYS A 99 -24.57 -10.09 3.99
N GLU A 100 -24.64 -8.98 3.27
CA GLU A 100 -25.82 -8.62 2.47
C GLU A 100 -25.99 -9.57 1.29
N CYS A 101 -24.89 -9.92 0.62
CA CYS A 101 -24.94 -10.83 -0.50
C CYS A 101 -25.32 -12.25 -0.09
N ARG A 102 -24.74 -12.77 1.01
CA ARG A 102 -25.10 -14.07 1.57
C ARG A 102 -26.59 -14.12 1.91
N ARG A 103 -27.12 -13.08 2.55
CA ARG A 103 -28.55 -12.95 2.87
C ARG A 103 -29.44 -12.88 1.63
N HIS A 104 -28.98 -12.23 0.56
CA HIS A 104 -29.74 -12.12 -0.69
C HIS A 104 -29.78 -13.45 -1.45
N ARG A 105 -28.65 -14.16 -1.51
CA ARG A 105 -28.56 -15.49 -2.13
C ARG A 105 -29.37 -16.54 -1.36
N SER A 106 -29.31 -16.52 -0.02
CA SER A 106 -30.11 -17.44 0.80
C SER A 106 -31.61 -17.24 0.58
N LYS A 107 -32.08 -15.99 0.47
CA LYS A 107 -33.47 -15.69 0.11
C LYS A 107 -33.84 -16.19 -1.30
N SER A 108 -32.88 -16.15 -2.22
CA SER A 108 -33.07 -16.57 -3.60
C SER A 108 -32.85 -18.08 -3.82
N ARG A 109 -32.65 -18.86 -2.74
CA ARG A 109 -32.35 -20.31 -2.76
C ARG A 109 -31.12 -20.69 -3.60
N LEU A 110 -30.22 -19.73 -3.79
CA LEU A 110 -28.92 -19.93 -4.42
C LEU A 110 -27.95 -20.31 -3.30
N GLY A 111 -27.45 -21.55 -3.28
CA GLY A 111 -26.61 -22.10 -2.21
C GLY A 111 -25.52 -21.15 -1.68
N SER A 112 -25.18 -21.32 -0.39
CA SER A 112 -24.16 -20.52 0.31
C SER A 112 -22.76 -21.16 0.29
N GLU A 113 -22.64 -22.37 -0.25
CA GLU A 113 -21.40 -23.14 -0.27
C GLU A 113 -20.35 -22.44 -1.15
N GLY A 114 -19.11 -22.34 -0.64
CA GLY A 114 -17.99 -21.74 -1.38
C GLY A 114 -18.01 -20.20 -1.49
N VAL A 115 -18.84 -19.49 -0.72
CA VAL A 115 -18.89 -18.02 -0.70
C VAL A 115 -18.15 -17.49 0.53
N THR A 116 -16.81 -17.58 0.54
CA THR A 116 -15.96 -16.95 1.57
C THR A 116 -15.33 -15.69 1.00
N HIS A 117 -15.35 -14.59 1.75
CA HIS A 117 -14.75 -13.31 1.34
C HIS A 117 -15.26 -12.76 -0.02
N VAL A 118 -16.57 -12.88 -0.29
CA VAL A 118 -17.18 -12.41 -1.55
C VAL A 118 -18.02 -11.15 -1.32
N LEU A 119 -17.91 -10.20 -2.24
CA LEU A 119 -18.74 -9.00 -2.40
C LEU A 119 -19.68 -9.16 -3.59
N CYS A 120 -20.76 -8.38 -3.62
CA CYS A 120 -21.71 -8.43 -4.74
C CYS A 120 -22.08 -7.03 -5.19
N SER A 121 -22.51 -6.89 -6.44
CA SER A 121 -22.93 -5.60 -6.97
C SER A 121 -24.33 -5.62 -7.57
N SER A 122 -24.93 -4.44 -7.71
CA SER A 122 -26.05 -4.26 -8.64
C SER A 122 -25.58 -4.49 -10.08
N GLY A 123 -26.48 -4.91 -10.96
CA GLY A 123 -26.18 -5.08 -12.38
C GLY A 123 -26.00 -6.53 -12.81
N CYS A 124 -25.48 -6.70 -14.02
CA CYS A 124 -25.32 -7.97 -14.74
C CYS A 124 -24.30 -7.78 -15.87
N GLY A 125 -23.89 -8.89 -16.49
CA GLY A 125 -22.97 -8.93 -17.62
C GLY A 125 -21.57 -8.46 -17.25
N VAL A 126 -21.00 -9.03 -16.19
CA VAL A 126 -19.65 -8.70 -15.71
C VAL A 126 -18.73 -9.84 -16.11
N ARG A 127 -17.62 -9.53 -16.79
CA ARG A 127 -16.63 -10.54 -17.17
C ARG A 127 -15.85 -11.01 -15.93
N PRO A 128 -15.46 -12.30 -15.86
CA PRO A 128 -14.49 -12.76 -14.88
C PRO A 128 -13.19 -11.97 -15.00
N GLY A 129 -12.56 -11.65 -13.87
CA GLY A 129 -11.33 -10.84 -13.81
C GLY A 129 -11.55 -9.32 -13.82
N ALA A 130 -12.77 -8.84 -14.10
CA ALA A 130 -13.05 -7.41 -14.15
C ALA A 130 -12.86 -6.73 -12.77
N PRO A 131 -12.13 -5.60 -12.69
CA PRO A 131 -11.90 -4.92 -11.42
C PRO A 131 -13.10 -4.03 -11.03
N ILE A 132 -13.42 -4.02 -9.74
CA ILE A 132 -14.21 -2.95 -9.12
C ILE A 132 -13.31 -2.09 -8.24
N VAL A 133 -13.39 -0.78 -8.46
CA VAL A 133 -12.50 0.18 -7.85
C VAL A 133 -13.30 1.23 -7.08
N SER A 134 -12.70 1.72 -6.01
CA SER A 134 -13.19 2.88 -5.27
C SER A 134 -12.14 3.97 -5.26
N GLN A 135 -12.60 5.22 -5.28
CA GLN A 135 -11.74 6.35 -5.01
C GLN A 135 -11.52 6.50 -3.50
N ASN A 136 -10.27 6.71 -3.09
CA ASN A 136 -9.88 7.08 -1.73
C ASN A 136 -9.94 8.62 -1.56
N VAL A 137 -9.89 9.10 -0.33
CA VAL A 137 -9.96 10.53 0.05
C VAL A 137 -8.72 11.29 -0.42
N ASP A 138 -7.57 10.63 -0.52
CA ASP A 138 -6.34 11.18 -1.10
C ASP A 138 -6.37 11.22 -2.65
N GLY A 139 -7.50 10.84 -3.27
CA GLY A 139 -7.71 10.89 -4.71
C GLY A 139 -7.28 9.63 -5.48
N GLY A 140 -6.46 8.75 -4.87
CA GLY A 140 -6.05 7.47 -5.47
C GLY A 140 -7.20 6.47 -5.63
N PHE A 141 -7.09 5.57 -6.62
CA PHE A 141 -8.04 4.48 -6.81
C PHE A 141 -7.53 3.18 -6.18
N GLU A 142 -8.38 2.53 -5.39
CA GLU A 142 -8.11 1.27 -4.73
C GLU A 142 -8.93 0.14 -5.36
N LEU A 143 -8.28 -1.02 -5.56
CA LEU A 143 -8.91 -2.23 -6.05
C LEU A 143 -9.69 -2.89 -4.91
N ILE A 144 -11.01 -2.85 -4.97
CA ILE A 144 -11.86 -3.41 -3.92
C ILE A 144 -12.08 -4.90 -4.15
N GLY A 145 -12.29 -5.28 -5.41
CA GLY A 145 -12.63 -6.64 -5.75
C GLY A 145 -12.38 -6.98 -7.21
N VAL A 146 -12.27 -8.28 -7.46
CA VAL A 146 -12.10 -8.85 -8.79
C VAL A 146 -13.30 -9.73 -9.08
N ALA A 147 -13.94 -9.54 -10.24
CA ALA A 147 -15.14 -10.28 -10.59
C ALA A 147 -14.84 -11.76 -10.76
N ALA A 148 -15.61 -12.62 -10.10
CA ALA A 148 -15.66 -14.04 -10.45
C ALA A 148 -16.50 -14.25 -11.73
N GLY A 149 -17.40 -13.32 -12.01
CA GLY A 149 -18.30 -13.34 -13.16
C GLY A 149 -19.73 -12.98 -12.75
N GLY A 150 -20.59 -12.81 -13.74
CA GLY A 150 -22.01 -12.60 -13.50
C GLY A 150 -22.86 -12.94 -14.71
N ALA A 151 -24.10 -13.35 -14.46
CA ALA A 151 -25.05 -13.69 -15.51
C ALA A 151 -25.26 -12.52 -16.49
N PRO A 152 -25.49 -12.81 -17.79
CA PRO A 152 -25.76 -11.77 -18.78
C PRO A 152 -27.07 -11.03 -18.48
N CYS A 153 -27.14 -9.77 -18.90
CA CYS A 153 -28.35 -8.97 -18.75
C CYS A 153 -29.41 -9.35 -19.78
N THR A 154 -30.47 -10.05 -19.39
CA THR A 154 -31.61 -10.33 -20.29
C THR A 154 -32.53 -9.12 -20.45
N ARG A 155 -32.71 -8.32 -19.39
CA ARG A 155 -33.57 -7.12 -19.38
C ARG A 155 -32.79 -5.87 -18.99
N ARG A 156 -33.15 -4.71 -19.57
CA ARG A 156 -32.50 -3.42 -19.25
C ARG A 156 -32.63 -3.04 -17.77
N SER A 157 -33.74 -3.41 -17.12
CA SER A 157 -34.00 -3.17 -15.69
C SER A 157 -33.01 -3.86 -14.75
N MET A 158 -32.40 -4.97 -15.17
CA MET A 158 -31.40 -5.72 -14.40
C MET A 158 -30.10 -4.92 -14.21
N ARG A 159 -29.81 -3.95 -15.08
CA ARG A 159 -28.55 -3.19 -15.05
C ARG A 159 -28.39 -2.30 -13.81
N ARG A 160 -29.49 -1.94 -13.14
CA ARG A 160 -29.51 -0.99 -12.02
C ARG A 160 -29.96 -1.61 -10.69
N LYS A 161 -30.44 -2.86 -10.70
CA LYS A 161 -30.98 -3.54 -9.52
C LYS A 161 -30.07 -4.68 -9.07
N LEU A 162 -30.17 -5.05 -7.81
CA LEU A 162 -29.62 -6.30 -7.30
C LEU A 162 -30.54 -7.43 -7.79
N ILE A 163 -30.06 -8.24 -8.72
CA ILE A 163 -30.82 -9.33 -9.33
C ILE A 163 -30.77 -10.59 -8.46
N SER A 164 -31.62 -11.59 -8.74
CA SER A 164 -31.67 -12.85 -7.98
C SER A 164 -30.28 -13.49 -7.86
N GLU A 165 -29.56 -13.58 -8.98
CA GLU A 165 -28.19 -14.04 -9.05
C GLU A 165 -27.24 -12.87 -9.33
N PRO A 166 -26.80 -12.13 -8.30
CA PRO A 166 -25.97 -10.95 -8.51
C PRO A 166 -24.54 -11.32 -8.93
N PRO A 167 -23.86 -10.47 -9.71
CA PRO A 167 -22.43 -10.63 -9.99
C PRO A 167 -21.63 -10.71 -8.69
N LEU A 168 -20.73 -11.69 -8.64
CA LEU A 168 -19.87 -11.97 -7.49
C LEU A 168 -18.48 -11.40 -7.73
N TYR A 169 -17.90 -10.83 -6.68
CA TYR A 169 -16.55 -10.28 -6.66
C TYR A 169 -15.81 -10.84 -5.47
N ILE A 170 -14.55 -11.20 -5.66
CA ILE A 170 -13.67 -11.60 -4.58
C ILE A 170 -13.23 -10.33 -3.85
N ASP A 171 -13.44 -10.25 -2.55
CA ASP A 171 -12.93 -9.18 -1.70
C ASP A 171 -11.40 -9.28 -1.68
N VAL A 172 -10.69 -8.28 -2.21
CA VAL A 172 -9.22 -8.34 -2.33
C VAL A 172 -8.55 -8.11 -0.97
N TYR A 173 -9.18 -7.40 -0.05
CA TYR A 173 -8.54 -6.97 1.19
C TYR A 173 -7.97 -8.10 2.04
N PRO A 174 -8.69 -9.21 2.31
CA PRO A 174 -8.16 -10.34 3.06
C PRO A 174 -6.89 -10.94 2.46
N TYR A 175 -6.72 -10.82 1.14
CA TYR A 175 -5.60 -11.38 0.39
C TYR A 175 -4.40 -10.43 0.29
N ASN A 176 -4.49 -9.19 0.80
CA ASN A 176 -3.38 -8.22 0.72
C ASN A 176 -2.05 -8.80 1.22
N ASN A 177 -2.07 -9.51 2.36
CA ASN A 177 -0.86 -10.11 2.91
C ASN A 177 -0.29 -11.19 1.99
N TRP A 178 -1.15 -12.06 1.44
CA TRP A 178 -0.73 -13.08 0.49
C TRP A 178 -0.16 -12.44 -0.79
N ILE A 179 -0.84 -11.44 -1.35
CA ILE A 179 -0.39 -10.72 -2.56
C ILE A 179 1.00 -10.12 -2.33
N VAL A 180 1.16 -9.37 -1.24
CA VAL A 180 2.44 -8.74 -0.90
C VAL A 180 3.52 -9.78 -0.66
N ASN A 181 3.21 -10.88 0.04
CA ASN A 181 4.17 -11.94 0.32
C ASN A 181 4.64 -12.64 -0.96
N VAL A 182 3.74 -12.99 -1.88
CA VAL A 182 4.12 -13.62 -3.15
C VAL A 182 4.91 -12.64 -4.02
N VAL A 183 4.47 -11.38 -4.13
CA VAL A 183 5.19 -10.37 -4.92
C VAL A 183 6.58 -10.07 -4.34
N THR A 184 6.71 -10.02 -3.01
CA THR A 184 8.01 -9.78 -2.35
C THR A 184 8.91 -11.01 -2.39
N ALA A 185 8.37 -12.22 -2.24
CA ALA A 185 9.10 -13.47 -2.40
C ALA A 185 9.61 -13.68 -3.84
N ASN A 186 8.90 -13.15 -4.85
CA ASN A 186 9.35 -13.18 -6.24
C ASN A 186 10.39 -12.09 -6.57
N LYS A 187 10.50 -11.04 -5.75
CA LYS A 187 11.48 -9.95 -5.91
C LYS A 187 12.77 -10.17 -5.10
N LEU A 188 12.75 -11.06 -4.12
CA LEU A 188 13.91 -11.43 -3.31
C LEU A 188 14.36 -12.84 -3.72
N PRO A 189 15.66 -13.10 -3.98
CA PRO A 189 16.13 -14.47 -4.16
C PRO A 189 15.84 -15.26 -2.87
N LYS A 190 15.11 -16.38 -2.96
CA LYS A 190 14.98 -17.33 -1.83
C LYS A 190 16.40 -17.77 -1.43
N PRO A 191 16.77 -17.70 -0.15
CA PRO A 191 16.31 -18.69 0.82
C PRO A 191 15.98 -18.10 2.20
N TYR A 192 15.19 -18.80 3.02
CA TYR A 192 15.50 -19.17 4.40
C TYR A 192 14.42 -20.12 4.92
N SER A 193 14.88 -21.13 5.66
CA SER A 193 14.11 -22.27 6.12
C SER A 193 13.00 -21.89 7.10
N GLN A 194 11.90 -22.63 7.00
CA GLN A 194 10.83 -22.70 7.98
C GLN A 194 11.43 -22.97 9.36
N ASN A 195 11.27 -22.02 10.29
CA ASN A 195 11.30 -22.13 11.75
C ASN A 195 11.77 -20.80 12.34
N PHE A 196 10.85 -19.86 12.51
CA PHE A 196 11.06 -18.77 13.46
C PHE A 196 9.80 -18.58 14.28
N MET A 197 9.85 -18.96 15.55
CA MET A 197 8.79 -18.67 16.52
C MET A 197 8.69 -17.17 16.75
N LEU A 198 7.47 -16.66 16.71
CA LEU A 198 7.13 -15.31 17.16
C LEU A 198 7.20 -15.29 18.69
N VAL A 199 8.17 -14.55 19.25
CA VAL A 199 8.18 -14.24 20.68
C VAL A 199 7.19 -13.10 20.92
N GLU A 200 6.16 -13.35 21.72
CA GLU A 200 5.26 -12.33 22.24
C GLU A 200 6.01 -11.39 23.19
N GLY A 201 6.28 -10.17 22.73
CA GLY A 201 6.80 -9.10 23.58
C GLY A 201 5.64 -8.43 24.33
N GLY A 202 5.52 -8.77 25.61
CA GLY A 202 4.53 -8.21 26.54
C GLY A 202 4.62 -6.70 26.79
N SER A 203 3.61 -6.21 27.51
CA SER A 203 3.37 -4.82 27.88
C SER A 203 4.33 -4.30 28.95
N SER A 204 5.10 -3.24 28.64
CA SER A 204 5.89 -2.52 29.65
C SER A 204 5.11 -1.34 30.25
N MET A 205 4.95 -1.41 31.56
CA MET A 205 4.37 -0.41 32.47
C MET A 205 5.09 0.95 32.43
N GLY A 206 4.36 2.00 32.85
CA GLY A 206 4.82 3.38 32.85
C GLY A 206 5.77 3.73 34.00
N ILE A 207 6.59 4.76 33.79
CA ILE A 207 7.30 5.50 34.83
C ILE A 207 7.17 7.00 34.49
N HIS A 208 6.72 7.79 35.46
CA HIS A 208 6.75 9.25 35.43
C HIS A 208 7.63 9.73 36.59
N SER A 209 8.62 10.55 36.28
CA SER A 209 9.21 11.60 37.12
C SER A 209 9.84 12.60 36.15
N GLY A 210 9.80 13.92 36.28
CA GLY A 210 9.66 14.78 37.45
C GLY A 210 10.94 15.63 37.54
N TYR A 211 10.93 16.78 36.86
CA TYR A 211 11.82 17.95 37.01
C TYR A 211 13.36 17.79 36.95
N LEU A 212 13.92 18.03 35.75
CA LEU A 212 15.07 18.89 35.41
C LEU A 212 15.28 18.85 33.87
N ARG A 213 15.46 20.02 33.23
CA ARG A 213 15.59 20.18 31.77
C ARG A 213 16.92 19.57 31.24
N LYS A 214 16.83 18.66 30.26
CA LYS A 214 17.86 18.26 29.27
C LYS A 214 17.13 17.44 28.19
N ARG A 215 17.62 17.45 26.93
CA ARG A 215 17.02 16.66 25.82
C ARG A 215 16.66 15.27 26.36
N ARG A 216 15.36 14.95 26.41
CA ARG A 216 14.88 13.65 26.91
C ARG A 216 15.60 12.58 26.10
N LYS A 217 16.25 11.60 26.75
CA LYS A 217 16.87 10.48 26.02
C LYS A 217 15.78 9.86 25.15
N MET A 218 15.89 10.09 23.85
CA MET A 218 14.88 9.64 22.90
C MET A 218 14.99 8.12 22.78
N LYS A 219 13.83 7.43 22.75
CA LYS A 219 13.83 6.01 22.43
C LYS A 219 14.45 5.80 21.05
N ALA A 220 15.30 4.79 20.92
CA ALA A 220 15.94 4.38 19.69
C ALA A 220 15.85 2.85 19.57
N GLY A 221 15.67 2.34 18.35
CA GLY A 221 15.69 0.91 18.13
C GLY A 221 15.13 0.47 16.79
N TRP A 222 15.23 -0.83 16.54
CA TRP A 222 14.74 -1.44 15.31
C TRP A 222 13.25 -1.71 15.38
N LYS A 223 12.52 -1.21 14.38
CA LYS A 223 11.12 -1.57 14.10
C LYS A 223 11.05 -2.18 12.71
N SER A 224 10.98 -3.51 12.63
CA SER A 224 11.11 -4.23 11.36
C SER A 224 12.41 -3.85 10.63
N ARG A 225 12.39 -3.40 9.37
CA ARG A 225 13.59 -3.01 8.59
C ARG A 225 13.96 -1.52 8.74
N THR A 226 13.41 -0.84 9.73
CA THR A 226 13.62 0.59 9.93
C THR A 226 14.16 0.84 11.33
N TYR A 227 15.33 1.47 11.40
CA TYR A 227 15.85 2.01 12.64
C TYR A 227 15.14 3.33 12.93
N VAL A 228 14.50 3.42 14.08
CA VAL A 228 13.69 4.58 14.44
C VAL A 228 14.22 5.24 15.70
N VAL A 229 14.24 6.57 15.72
CA VAL A 229 14.69 7.36 16.87
C VAL A 229 13.70 8.50 17.12
N GLY A 230 13.26 8.63 18.38
CA GLY A 230 12.25 9.59 18.82
C GLY A 230 11.05 8.92 19.46
N ASP A 231 10.57 9.45 20.57
CA ASP A 231 9.45 8.86 21.33
C ASP A 231 8.16 8.77 20.49
N TYR A 232 7.98 9.70 19.56
CA TYR A 232 6.85 9.69 18.65
C TYR A 232 6.92 8.51 17.67
N CYS A 233 8.11 8.01 17.30
CA CYS A 233 8.24 6.84 16.43
C CYS A 233 7.69 5.54 17.03
N PHE A 234 7.60 5.47 18.36
CA PHE A 234 7.08 4.31 19.09
C PHE A 234 5.59 4.42 19.43
N LYS A 235 4.97 5.56 19.18
CA LYS A 235 3.51 5.71 19.32
C LYS A 235 2.77 4.90 18.27
N THR A 236 1.51 4.57 18.54
CA THR A 236 0.61 3.98 17.55
C THR A 236 0.42 4.93 16.37
N VAL A 237 0.19 4.40 15.17
CA VAL A 237 0.08 5.20 13.93
C VAL A 237 -0.98 6.30 14.05
N LYS A 238 -2.13 6.00 14.66
CA LYS A 238 -3.19 6.98 14.95
C LYS A 238 -2.72 8.14 15.84
N ARG A 239 -1.84 7.88 16.80
CA ARG A 239 -1.25 8.93 17.66
C ARG A 239 -0.13 9.68 16.95
N GLN A 240 0.63 9.02 16.08
CA GLN A 240 1.64 9.68 15.23
C GLN A 240 0.99 10.68 14.28
N GLN A 241 -0.04 10.27 13.54
CA GLN A 241 -0.76 11.13 12.59
C GLN A 241 -1.40 12.36 13.25
N ARG A 242 -1.88 12.22 14.49
CA ARG A 242 -2.49 13.33 15.24
C ARG A 242 -1.48 14.32 15.81
N SER A 243 -0.20 13.93 15.94
CA SER A 243 0.76 14.70 16.72
C SER A 243 2.04 15.06 15.97
N THR A 244 2.24 14.52 14.77
CA THR A 244 3.41 14.78 13.93
C THR A 244 2.98 14.84 12.46
N SER A 245 3.47 15.81 11.72
CA SER A 245 3.41 15.88 10.27
C SER A 245 4.65 15.22 9.66
N PHE A 246 4.47 14.53 8.53
CA PHE A 246 5.59 14.07 7.73
C PHE A 246 6.06 15.24 6.84
N PHE A 247 7.37 15.49 6.77
CA PHE A 247 7.89 16.62 6.00
C PHE A 247 9.06 16.28 5.06
N TYR A 248 9.75 15.15 5.25
CA TYR A 248 10.90 14.80 4.42
C TYR A 248 11.04 13.29 4.26
N SER A 249 11.19 12.81 3.01
CA SER A 249 11.60 11.44 2.70
C SER A 249 12.43 11.42 1.44
N GLU A 250 13.61 10.81 1.53
CA GLU A 250 14.46 10.57 0.38
C GLU A 250 14.92 9.12 0.32
N ASN A 251 15.01 8.60 -0.89
CA ASN A 251 15.54 7.29 -1.20
C ASN A 251 16.93 7.47 -1.81
N PHE A 252 17.91 6.79 -1.25
CA PHE A 252 19.29 6.82 -1.71
C PHE A 252 19.67 5.47 -2.30
N GLU A 253 20.33 5.52 -3.45
CA GLU A 253 20.92 4.38 -4.15
C GLU A 253 22.38 4.70 -4.39
N VAL A 254 23.27 3.85 -3.86
CA VAL A 254 24.71 3.96 -4.06
C VAL A 254 25.17 2.76 -4.84
N LYS A 255 25.79 2.99 -6.00
CA LYS A 255 26.40 1.97 -6.84
C LYS A 255 27.91 1.99 -6.63
N ALA A 256 28.50 0.83 -6.35
CA ALA A 256 29.95 0.67 -6.23
C ALA A 256 30.41 -0.43 -7.19
N ASP A 257 31.43 -0.13 -7.96
CA ASP A 257 32.15 -1.08 -8.80
C ASP A 257 33.63 -0.65 -8.78
N PRO A 258 34.54 -1.35 -8.08
CA PRO A 258 34.40 -2.65 -7.38
C PRO A 258 33.59 -2.58 -6.07
N PRO A 259 33.32 -3.73 -5.39
CA PRO A 259 32.69 -3.76 -4.07
C PRO A 259 33.36 -2.77 -3.10
N ALA A 260 32.58 -2.14 -2.21
CA ALA A 260 33.11 -1.09 -1.34
C ALA A 260 32.41 -1.05 0.03
N LYS A 261 33.00 -0.30 0.96
CA LYS A 261 32.37 0.14 2.20
C LYS A 261 31.98 1.61 2.07
N LEU A 262 30.80 1.95 2.58
CA LEU A 262 30.29 3.31 2.60
C LEU A 262 30.21 3.84 4.04
N ASN A 263 30.75 5.03 4.27
CA ASN A 263 30.55 5.83 5.47
C ASN A 263 29.64 6.99 5.14
N VAL A 264 28.42 6.98 5.67
CA VAL A 264 27.41 8.01 5.40
C VAL A 264 27.30 8.94 6.59
N ILE A 265 27.37 10.24 6.33
CA ILE A 265 27.08 11.32 7.28
C ILE A 265 26.08 12.25 6.61
N LEU A 266 24.83 12.19 7.05
CA LEU A 266 23.78 13.11 6.60
C LEU A 266 23.56 14.15 7.68
N LYS A 267 23.56 15.42 7.28
CA LYS A 267 23.18 16.54 8.14
C LYS A 267 21.97 17.20 7.48
N LEU A 268 20.87 17.28 8.21
CA LEU A 268 19.63 17.87 7.71
C LEU A 268 19.10 18.87 8.73
N SER A 269 18.53 19.95 8.21
CA SER A 269 17.87 20.99 9.01
C SER A 269 16.41 21.11 8.59
N ALA A 270 15.51 21.07 9.58
CA ALA A 270 14.09 21.29 9.35
C ALA A 270 13.78 22.78 9.16
N GLY A 271 12.68 23.08 8.46
CA GLY A 271 12.22 24.46 8.24
C GLY A 271 11.92 25.21 9.55
N ILE A 272 11.81 26.54 9.45
CA ILE A 272 11.84 27.51 10.56
C ILE A 272 10.90 27.12 11.72
N ASP A 273 9.71 26.60 11.46
CA ASP A 273 8.71 26.29 12.47
C ASP A 273 8.51 24.79 12.74
N CYS A 274 9.44 23.95 12.30
CA CYS A 274 9.30 22.49 12.37
C CYS A 274 10.34 21.85 13.29
N THR A 275 9.89 21.17 14.32
CA THR A 275 10.73 20.39 15.23
C THR A 275 10.76 18.93 14.82
N ILE A 276 11.94 18.33 14.68
CA ILE A 276 12.06 16.93 14.28
C ILE A 276 11.76 16.05 15.49
N VAL A 277 10.69 15.26 15.45
CA VAL A 277 10.23 14.45 16.59
C VAL A 277 10.34 12.95 16.37
N CYS A 278 10.48 12.52 15.13
CA CYS A 278 10.67 11.13 14.77
C CYS A 278 11.49 11.00 13.49
N ALA A 279 12.61 10.26 13.58
CA ALA A 279 13.45 9.92 12.45
C ALA A 279 13.37 8.42 12.17
N LYS A 280 13.29 8.07 10.89
CA LYS A 280 13.14 6.71 10.40
C LYS A 280 14.18 6.45 9.32
N LEU A 281 15.15 5.57 9.61
CA LEU A 281 16.15 5.14 8.64
C LEU A 281 15.87 3.70 8.24
N LYS A 282 15.45 3.48 7.01
CA LYS A 282 15.24 2.15 6.44
C LYS A 282 16.55 1.69 5.81
N LEU A 283 17.07 0.58 6.32
CA LEU A 283 18.30 -0.06 5.86
C LEU A 283 17.98 -1.44 5.27
N PRO A 284 18.81 -1.96 4.35
CA PRO A 284 18.56 -3.23 3.70
C PRO A 284 18.75 -4.41 4.67
N ASN A 285 19.65 -4.28 5.65
CA ASN A 285 19.93 -5.26 6.70
C ASN A 285 20.05 -4.58 8.09
N ARG A 286 20.08 -5.39 9.16
CA ARG A 286 20.24 -4.93 10.55
C ARG A 286 21.66 -5.08 11.10
N LEU A 287 22.62 -5.41 10.25
CA LEU A 287 24.03 -5.61 10.66
C LEU A 287 24.68 -4.29 11.09
N ILE A 288 24.13 -3.17 10.63
CA ILE A 288 24.64 -1.84 10.87
C ILE A 288 23.73 -1.13 11.88
N VAL A 289 24.27 -0.68 13.02
CA VAL A 289 23.52 0.16 13.95
C VAL A 289 23.81 1.64 13.62
N PRO A 290 22.85 2.37 13.03
CA PRO A 290 23.04 3.78 12.72
C PRO A 290 22.93 4.65 13.99
N GLU A 291 23.72 5.71 14.05
CA GLU A 291 23.66 6.71 15.10
C GLU A 291 22.91 7.94 14.61
N ILE A 292 21.79 8.28 15.27
CA ILE A 292 20.96 9.43 14.91
C ILE A 292 20.95 10.40 16.09
N LYS A 293 21.53 11.59 15.90
CA LYS A 293 21.61 12.66 16.92
C LYS A 293 20.79 13.87 16.46
N GLY A 294 20.18 14.58 17.42
CA GLY A 294 19.43 15.81 17.13
C GLY A 294 17.91 15.66 17.03
N VAL A 295 17.36 14.47 17.27
CA VAL A 295 15.90 14.28 17.40
C VAL A 295 15.39 15.06 18.62
N GLY A 296 14.40 15.91 18.40
CA GLY A 296 13.89 16.90 19.36
C GLY A 296 14.43 18.32 19.15
N GLY A 297 15.12 18.59 18.05
CA GLY A 297 15.59 19.93 17.65
C GLY A 297 15.27 20.25 16.18
N TYR A 298 15.95 21.25 15.61
CA TYR A 298 15.85 21.58 14.17
C TYR A 298 16.82 20.77 13.31
N ASN A 299 18.01 20.51 13.84
CA ASN A 299 19.08 19.88 13.07
C ASN A 299 19.23 18.42 13.50
N ILE A 300 19.33 17.54 12.52
CA ILE A 300 19.54 16.12 12.73
C ILE A 300 20.80 15.68 11.99
N THR A 301 21.57 14.83 12.64
CA THR A 301 22.75 14.18 12.06
C THR A 301 22.55 12.67 12.11
N VAL A 302 22.68 12.03 10.95
CA VAL A 302 22.52 10.58 10.78
C VAL A 302 23.85 10.05 10.29
N THR A 303 24.45 9.16 11.07
CA THR A 303 25.75 8.55 10.76
C THR A 303 25.63 7.04 10.77
N PHE A 304 26.14 6.39 9.72
CA PHE A 304 26.24 4.94 9.71
C PHE A 304 27.37 4.48 8.78
N LYS A 305 27.93 3.32 9.11
CA LYS A 305 29.00 2.68 8.35
C LYS A 305 28.48 1.34 7.84
N THR A 306 28.67 1.07 6.57
CA THR A 306 28.22 -0.18 5.95
C THR A 306 29.34 -1.22 5.93
N ASP A 307 28.95 -2.49 6.01
CA ASP A 307 29.83 -3.60 5.63
C ASP A 307 29.99 -3.65 4.11
N TRP A 308 30.94 -4.48 3.63
CA TRP A 308 31.17 -4.67 2.21
C TRP A 308 29.87 -5.05 1.48
N PHE A 309 29.49 -4.26 0.48
CA PHE A 309 28.36 -4.55 -0.40
C PHE A 309 28.84 -4.78 -1.83
N PRO A 310 28.22 -5.72 -2.59
CA PRO A 310 28.78 -6.21 -3.84
C PRO A 310 28.64 -5.23 -5.00
N TYR A 311 27.49 -4.53 -5.12
CA TYR A 311 27.24 -3.64 -6.27
C TYR A 311 26.34 -2.45 -5.92
N ILE A 312 25.25 -2.67 -5.18
CA ILE A 312 24.27 -1.60 -4.91
C ILE A 312 23.83 -1.62 -3.44
N PHE A 313 23.81 -0.44 -2.82
CA PHE A 313 23.31 -0.23 -1.47
C PHE A 313 22.15 0.77 -1.48
N TYR A 314 21.00 0.36 -0.93
CA TYR A 314 19.78 1.16 -0.87
C TYR A 314 19.42 1.51 0.57
N PHE A 315 19.16 2.78 0.84
CA PHE A 315 18.60 3.21 2.12
C PHE A 315 17.61 4.36 1.95
N ASN A 316 16.69 4.51 2.90
CA ASN A 316 15.70 5.59 2.89
C ASN A 316 15.70 6.29 4.24
N LEU A 317 15.68 7.62 4.22
CA LEU A 317 15.53 8.45 5.41
C LEU A 317 14.18 9.16 5.36
N GLY A 318 13.36 8.96 6.38
CA GLY A 318 12.09 9.65 6.58
C GLY A 318 12.08 10.42 7.90
N LEU A 319 11.64 11.68 7.86
CA LEU A 319 11.54 12.55 9.03
C LEU A 319 10.11 13.05 9.22
N ASN A 320 9.68 13.00 10.48
CA ASN A 320 8.41 13.55 10.94
C ASN A 320 8.70 14.67 11.94
N GLY A 321 7.94 15.75 11.81
CA GLY A 321 8.05 16.94 12.62
C GLY A 321 6.73 17.32 13.29
N LYS A 322 6.78 18.30 14.19
CA LYS A 322 5.60 19.02 14.69
C LYS A 322 5.92 20.51 14.68
N ASN A 323 4.90 21.36 14.73
CA ASN A 323 5.12 22.79 14.91
C ASN A 323 5.87 23.06 16.21
N THR A 324 6.88 23.93 16.12
CA THR A 324 7.66 24.37 17.28
C THR A 324 6.78 25.12 18.24
N THR A 325 6.87 24.77 19.53
CA THR A 325 6.22 25.55 20.58
C THR A 325 7.03 26.82 20.85
N ALA A 326 6.40 27.92 21.30
CA ALA A 326 7.12 29.17 21.57
C ALA A 326 8.30 29.02 22.56
N ALA A 327 8.16 28.10 23.54
CA ALA A 327 9.22 27.78 24.50
C ALA A 327 10.39 27.01 23.86
N ASP A 328 10.09 26.04 23.00
CA ASP A 328 11.09 25.30 22.21
C ASP A 328 11.78 26.23 21.19
N PHE A 329 11.03 27.17 20.61
CA PHE A 329 11.56 28.14 19.66
C PHE A 329 12.65 29.01 20.28
N ALA A 330 12.40 29.60 21.45
CA ALA A 330 13.36 30.46 22.15
C ALA A 330 14.64 29.74 22.56
N THR A 331 14.54 28.45 22.89
CA THR A 331 15.72 27.64 23.28
C THR A 331 16.61 27.27 22.11
N TRP A 332 16.07 27.23 20.88
CA TRP A 332 16.77 26.72 19.70
C TRP A 332 17.23 27.83 18.75
N ILE A 333 16.99 29.10 19.08
CA ILE A 333 17.56 30.28 18.39
C ILE A 333 19.09 30.15 18.21
N PRO A 334 19.89 29.65 19.18
CA PRO A 334 21.34 29.51 19.00
C PRO A 334 21.75 28.44 17.98
N GLU A 335 20.92 27.42 17.75
CA GLU A 335 21.16 26.36 16.75
C GLU A 335 20.97 26.88 15.31
N ARG A 336 20.37 28.07 15.13
CA ARG A 336 20.14 28.73 13.83
C ARG A 336 21.31 29.60 13.35
N LYS A 337 22.45 29.59 14.05
CA LYS A 337 23.62 30.38 13.62
C LYS A 337 24.10 29.90 12.25
N PRO A 338 24.39 30.81 11.30
CA PRO A 338 24.98 30.43 10.01
C PRO A 338 26.27 29.64 10.26
N GLY A 339 26.37 28.45 9.65
CA GLY A 339 27.44 27.48 9.92
C GLY A 339 27.03 26.29 10.81
N PHE A 340 25.80 26.28 11.34
CA PHE A 340 25.16 25.07 11.87
C PHE A 340 24.13 24.58 10.84
N TRP A 341 24.69 23.94 9.82
CA TRP A 341 24.08 23.37 8.62
C TRP A 341 22.87 22.50 8.91
#